data_AF-A0A2P8KKJ7-F1
#
_entry.id   AF-A0A2P8KKJ7-F1
#
_cell.length_a   1.000
_cell.length_b   1.000
_cell.length_c   1.000
_cell.angle_alpha   90.00
_cell.angle_beta   90.00
_cell.angle_gamma   90.00
#
_symmetry.space_group_name_H-M   'P 1'
#
loop_
_entity.id
_entity.type
_entity.pdbx_description
1 polymer ?
#
loop_
_entity_poly.entity_id
_entity_poly.type
_entity_poly.pdbx_seq_one_letter_code
_entity_poly.pdbx_strand_id
1 'polypeptide(L)'
;MDNPLAQSWLALSAPVAAARAAGRPLVALESTIIAHGMPYPENVRTAREVEAAIRSLGAEPATIALMGGRIRIGLSDDELELIGRSDQAHKVSRRDLPAVLASGELGATTVAGTMICAALAGIEVFVTGGIGGVHRGAAQSFDVSADLQELAKTSVAVVCAGAKSILDLGLTLEYLETHGVPVLSCGQDNFAAFYTRDSGLRADYRLDDADAQARFIRTKWSLGLAGGVVLSTPVPEAAAMPREEIDAITDQALAEAAAQGIAGKAVTPFLLSRIKALTGGRSLATNIALVKHNAEVGARLALALACV
;
A
#
# COMPACT_ATOMS: atom_id res chain seq x y z
N MET A 1 11.46 15.77 9.55
CA MET A 1 10.47 16.30 10.51
C MET A 1 10.81 15.71 11.87
N ASP A 2 11.66 16.38 12.65
CA ASP A 2 11.90 15.99 14.04
C ASP A 2 10.90 16.71 14.93
N ASN A 3 9.73 16.11 15.09
CA ASN A 3 8.75 16.53 16.09
C ASN A 3 8.75 15.52 17.24
N PRO A 4 9.43 15.82 18.37
CA PRO A 4 9.58 14.89 19.49
C PRO A 4 8.22 14.45 20.08
N LEU A 5 7.22 15.33 20.06
CA LEU A 5 5.87 15.00 20.52
C LEU A 5 5.20 13.97 19.61
N ALA A 6 5.41 14.06 18.29
CA ALA A 6 4.89 13.09 17.34
C ALA A 6 5.60 11.72 17.48
N GLN A 7 6.92 11.73 17.71
CA GLN A 7 7.70 10.51 17.95
C GLN A 7 7.27 9.78 19.24
N SER A 8 6.76 10.50 20.24
CA SER A 8 6.27 9.89 21.48
C SER A 8 5.09 8.91 21.27
N TRP A 9 4.39 8.96 20.13
CA TRP A 9 3.32 8.03 19.79
C TRP A 9 3.83 6.69 19.26
N LEU A 10 5.09 6.61 18.84
CA LEU A 10 5.67 5.43 18.21
C LEU A 10 6.08 4.38 19.25
N ALA A 11 5.81 3.12 18.95
CA ALA A 11 6.35 1.97 19.65
C ALA A 11 6.97 1.02 18.61
N LEU A 12 8.30 0.90 18.65
CA LEU A 12 9.04 0.04 17.74
C LEU A 12 9.10 -1.38 18.31
N SER A 13 8.88 -2.37 17.45
CA SER A 13 9.22 -3.76 17.80
C SER A 13 10.73 -3.94 17.97
N ALA A 14 11.15 -4.95 18.72
CA ALA A 14 12.56 -5.24 18.95
C ALA A 14 13.36 -5.45 17.64
N PRO A 15 12.87 -6.21 16.63
CA PRO A 15 13.58 -6.36 15.36
C PRO A 15 13.77 -5.04 14.60
N VAL A 16 12.74 -4.19 14.56
CA VAL A 16 12.80 -2.87 13.90
C VAL A 16 13.77 -1.95 14.63
N ALA A 17 13.73 -1.91 15.97
CA ALA A 17 14.66 -1.11 16.75
C ALA A 17 16.12 -1.55 16.55
N ALA A 18 16.37 -2.87 16.52
CA ALA A 18 17.69 -3.43 16.24
C ALA A 18 18.17 -3.13 14.82
N ALA A 19 17.30 -3.27 13.81
CA ALA A 19 17.62 -2.94 12.43
C ALA A 19 17.99 -1.45 12.28
N ARG A 20 17.20 -0.56 12.89
CA ARG A 20 17.52 0.88 12.92
C ARG A 20 18.86 1.17 13.55
N ALA A 21 19.14 0.58 14.72
CA ALA A 21 20.41 0.78 15.42
C ALA A 21 21.62 0.27 14.59
N ALA A 22 21.43 -0.78 13.80
CA ALA A 22 22.43 -1.34 12.90
C ALA A 22 22.52 -0.64 11.52
N GLY A 23 21.72 0.40 11.28
CA GLY A 23 21.66 1.07 9.96
C GLY A 23 21.08 0.20 8.84
N ARG A 24 20.39 -0.90 9.19
CA ARG A 24 19.75 -1.79 8.22
C ARG A 24 18.44 -1.16 7.74
N PRO A 25 18.19 -1.08 6.42
CA PRO A 25 17.03 -0.41 5.87
C PRO A 25 15.72 -1.07 6.32
N LEU A 26 14.73 -0.21 6.58
CA LEU A 26 13.38 -0.62 6.98
C LEU A 26 12.44 -0.52 5.78
N VAL A 27 11.49 -1.46 5.67
CA VAL A 27 10.41 -1.41 4.67
C VAL A 27 9.07 -1.43 5.41
N ALA A 28 8.28 -0.38 5.28
CA ALA A 28 6.95 -0.34 5.87
C ALA A 28 5.98 -1.27 5.14
N LEU A 29 5.01 -1.82 5.88
CA LEU A 29 3.89 -2.61 5.39
C LEU A 29 2.59 -2.13 6.06
N GLU A 30 1.47 -2.13 5.34
CA GLU A 30 0.18 -1.73 5.88
C GLU A 30 -0.56 -2.88 6.57
N SER A 31 -1.50 -2.55 7.45
CA SER A 31 -2.36 -3.54 8.12
C SER A 31 -3.78 -3.62 7.58
N THR A 32 -4.27 -2.62 6.81
CA THR A 32 -5.61 -2.70 6.18
C THR A 32 -5.72 -3.88 5.21
N ILE A 33 -4.64 -4.21 4.50
CA ILE A 33 -4.63 -5.41 3.64
C ILE A 33 -4.86 -6.70 4.44
N ILE A 34 -4.43 -6.72 5.70
CA ILE A 34 -4.56 -7.86 6.61
C ILE A 34 -5.97 -7.93 7.19
N ALA A 35 -6.49 -6.83 7.74
CA ALA A 35 -7.79 -6.82 8.40
C ALA A 35 -8.99 -6.75 7.45
N HIS A 36 -8.85 -6.05 6.31
CA HIS A 36 -9.99 -5.73 5.42
C HIS A 36 -9.75 -6.10 3.96
N GLY A 37 -8.54 -6.51 3.59
CA GLY A 37 -8.15 -6.81 2.20
C GLY A 37 -8.12 -8.29 1.86
N MET A 38 -7.89 -9.16 2.85
CA MET A 38 -7.76 -10.60 2.68
C MET A 38 -8.51 -11.34 3.78
N PRO A 39 -9.08 -12.52 3.49
CA PRO A 39 -9.73 -13.36 4.49
C PRO A 39 -8.71 -14.03 5.43
N TYR A 40 -9.13 -14.37 6.64
CA TYR A 40 -8.38 -15.28 7.51
C TYR A 40 -8.54 -16.74 7.05
N PRO A 41 -7.47 -17.58 7.07
CA PRO A 41 -6.11 -17.30 7.56
C PRO A 41 -5.13 -16.76 6.50
N GLU A 42 -5.56 -16.58 5.25
CA GLU A 42 -4.67 -16.15 4.16
C GLU A 42 -4.05 -14.78 4.41
N ASN A 43 -4.75 -13.88 5.10
CA ASN A 43 -4.26 -12.56 5.46
C ASN A 43 -2.97 -12.59 6.30
N VAL A 44 -2.98 -13.30 7.43
CA VAL A 44 -1.83 -13.41 8.34
C VAL A 44 -0.72 -14.22 7.68
N ARG A 45 -1.06 -15.31 6.99
CA ARG A 45 -0.07 -16.12 6.25
C ARG A 45 0.66 -15.26 5.20
N THR A 46 -0.08 -14.47 4.43
CA THR A 46 0.50 -13.60 3.40
C THR A 46 1.40 -12.53 4.03
N ALA A 47 0.96 -11.91 5.13
CA ALA A 47 1.77 -10.93 5.84
C ALA A 47 3.11 -11.53 6.31
N ARG A 48 3.10 -12.73 6.91
CA ARG A 48 4.32 -13.45 7.31
C ARG A 48 5.23 -13.76 6.11
N GLU A 49 4.66 -14.23 5.00
CA GLU A 49 5.42 -14.53 3.78
C GLU A 49 6.07 -13.26 3.18
N VAL A 50 5.36 -12.13 3.20
CA VAL A 50 5.87 -10.83 2.75
C VAL A 50 6.99 -10.33 3.66
N GLU A 51 6.82 -10.42 4.98
CA GLU A 51 7.86 -10.06 5.93
C GLU A 51 9.12 -10.92 5.74
N ALA A 52 8.95 -12.23 5.54
CA ALA A 52 10.06 -13.14 5.26
C ALA A 52 10.79 -12.81 3.94
N ALA A 53 10.05 -12.44 2.89
CA ALA A 53 10.64 -12.03 1.61
C ALA A 53 11.55 -10.80 1.78
N ILE A 54 11.09 -9.79 2.52
CA ILE A 54 11.89 -8.58 2.81
C ILE A 54 13.14 -8.93 3.62
N ARG A 55 13.01 -9.75 4.68
CA ARG A 55 14.15 -10.20 5.49
C ARG A 55 15.18 -10.98 4.67
N SER A 56 14.73 -11.82 3.74
CA SER A 56 15.62 -12.63 2.89
C SER A 56 16.54 -11.79 1.98
N LEU A 57 16.13 -10.56 1.68
CA LEU A 57 16.89 -9.61 0.87
C LEU A 57 17.80 -8.69 1.71
N GLY A 58 17.73 -8.76 3.04
CA GLY A 58 18.60 -7.99 3.94
C GLY A 58 18.01 -6.68 4.47
N ALA A 59 16.74 -6.37 4.16
CA ALA A 59 15.99 -5.30 4.81
C ALA A 59 15.17 -5.84 6.00
N GLU A 60 14.68 -4.98 6.90
CA GLU A 60 13.76 -5.39 7.98
C GLU A 60 12.34 -4.85 7.69
N PRO A 61 11.32 -5.73 7.66
CA PRO A 61 9.93 -5.30 7.51
C PRO A 61 9.41 -4.63 8.78
N ALA A 62 8.55 -3.63 8.59
CA ALA A 62 7.83 -2.96 9.66
C ALA A 62 6.34 -2.89 9.31
N THR A 63 5.59 -3.93 9.63
CA THR A 63 4.12 -3.91 9.57
C THR A 63 3.59 -2.87 10.57
N ILE A 64 2.77 -1.94 10.10
CA ILE A 64 2.29 -0.80 10.89
C ILE A 64 0.81 -0.98 11.23
N ALA A 65 0.45 -0.76 12.49
CA ALA A 65 -0.92 -0.74 12.97
C ALA A 65 -1.05 0.16 14.21
N LEU A 66 -2.29 0.43 14.65
CA LEU A 66 -2.58 1.15 15.89
C LEU A 66 -3.08 0.19 16.95
N MET A 67 -2.46 0.22 18.14
CA MET A 67 -2.79 -0.67 19.25
C MET A 67 -2.52 0.00 20.59
N GLY A 68 -3.53 0.03 21.47
CA GLY A 68 -3.37 0.55 22.84
C GLY A 68 -2.91 2.00 22.87
N GLY A 69 -3.40 2.81 21.93
CA GLY A 69 -3.09 4.25 21.82
C GLY A 69 -1.69 4.55 21.30
N ARG A 70 -1.03 3.56 20.69
CA ARG A 70 0.31 3.69 20.10
C ARG A 70 0.30 3.32 18.63
N ILE A 71 1.18 3.97 17.87
CA ILE A 71 1.55 3.56 16.52
C ILE A 71 2.60 2.47 16.64
N ARG A 72 2.24 1.22 16.34
CA ARG A 72 3.19 0.10 16.33
C ARG A 72 3.95 0.09 15.01
N ILE A 73 5.29 0.11 15.10
CA ILE A 73 6.19 0.03 13.94
C ILE A 73 6.90 -1.33 13.99
N GLY A 74 6.43 -2.24 13.15
CA GLY A 74 6.67 -3.67 13.27
C GLY A 74 5.75 -4.29 14.30
N LEU A 75 5.12 -5.41 13.94
CA LEU A 75 4.24 -6.18 14.81
C LEU A 75 4.94 -7.46 15.25
N SER A 76 4.66 -7.89 16.48
CA SER A 76 4.91 -9.27 16.89
C SER A 76 3.95 -10.23 16.19
N ASP A 77 4.25 -11.53 16.24
CA ASP A 77 3.38 -12.56 15.65
C ASP A 77 1.97 -12.57 16.27
N ASP A 78 1.89 -12.38 17.59
CA ASP A 78 0.62 -12.28 18.33
C ASP A 78 -0.19 -11.04 17.92
N GLU A 79 0.47 -9.90 17.73
CA GLU A 79 -0.17 -8.66 17.27
C GLU A 79 -0.66 -8.78 15.81
N LEU A 80 0.10 -9.49 14.97
CA LEU A 80 -0.28 -9.79 13.60
C LEU A 80 -1.51 -10.71 13.54
N GLU A 81 -1.54 -11.77 14.36
CA GLU A 81 -2.71 -12.64 14.52
C GLU A 81 -3.93 -11.87 15.07
N LEU A 82 -3.72 -10.99 16.05
CA LEU A 82 -4.78 -10.15 16.61
C LEU A 82 -5.44 -9.28 15.53
N ILE A 83 -4.64 -8.60 14.69
CA ILE A 83 -5.16 -7.81 13.56
C ILE A 83 -5.89 -8.71 12.56
N GLY A 84 -5.29 -9.84 12.19
CA GLY A 84 -5.84 -10.70 11.13
C GLY A 84 -7.12 -11.46 11.51
N ARG A 85 -7.38 -11.65 12.81
CA ARG A 85 -8.61 -12.29 13.31
C ARG A 85 -9.70 -11.30 13.73
N SER A 86 -9.38 -10.01 13.83
CA SER A 86 -10.30 -9.03 14.41
C SER A 86 -11.26 -8.46 13.38
N ASP A 87 -12.55 -8.75 13.55
CA ASP A 87 -13.63 -8.06 12.85
C ASP A 87 -13.87 -6.63 13.39
N GLN A 88 -13.22 -6.27 14.50
CA GLN A 88 -13.38 -4.97 15.17
C GLN A 88 -12.27 -3.98 14.86
N ALA A 89 -11.24 -4.39 14.10
CA ALA A 89 -10.17 -3.48 13.70
C ALA A 89 -10.74 -2.33 12.84
N HIS A 90 -10.56 -1.10 13.29
CA HIS A 90 -10.96 0.07 12.51
C HIS A 90 -10.07 0.16 11.26
N LYS A 91 -10.67 0.41 10.09
CA LYS A 91 -9.91 0.82 8.89
C LYS A 91 -9.52 2.29 9.05
N VAL A 92 -8.23 2.57 9.20
CA VAL A 92 -7.69 3.87 9.65
C VAL A 92 -6.97 4.59 8.52
N SER A 93 -7.59 5.65 8.00
CA SER A 93 -6.95 6.62 7.12
C SER A 93 -6.51 7.86 7.92
N ARG A 94 -6.01 8.90 7.23
CA ARG A 94 -5.49 10.14 7.84
C ARG A 94 -6.43 10.75 8.88
N ARG A 95 -7.71 10.86 8.56
CA ARG A 95 -8.72 11.50 9.45
C ARG A 95 -9.07 10.65 10.66
N ASP A 96 -8.84 9.34 10.57
CA ASP A 96 -9.23 8.38 11.59
C ASP A 96 -8.10 8.19 12.63
N LEU A 97 -6.85 8.49 12.28
CA LEU A 97 -5.67 8.35 13.14
C LEU A 97 -5.87 8.96 14.55
N PRO A 98 -6.33 10.22 14.71
CA PRO A 98 -6.44 10.82 16.05
C PRO A 98 -7.49 10.11 16.91
N ALA A 99 -8.61 9.70 16.30
CA ALA A 99 -9.70 9.07 17.03
C ALA A 99 -9.27 7.71 17.59
N VAL A 100 -8.64 6.87 16.76
CA VAL A 100 -8.21 5.52 17.16
C VAL A 100 -7.02 5.57 18.13
N LEU A 101 -6.09 6.51 17.95
CA LEU A 101 -5.00 6.71 18.91
C LEU A 101 -5.51 7.21 20.28
N ALA A 102 -6.49 8.11 20.29
CA ALA A 102 -7.04 8.64 21.53
C ALA A 102 -7.92 7.62 22.28
N SER A 103 -8.70 6.80 21.57
CA SER A 103 -9.52 5.74 22.18
C SER A 103 -8.69 4.54 22.64
N GLY A 104 -7.54 4.32 22.00
CA GLY A 104 -6.67 3.17 22.24
C GLY A 104 -7.15 1.88 21.57
N GLU A 105 -8.18 1.97 20.73
CA GLU A 105 -8.74 0.85 19.98
C GLU A 105 -7.78 0.28 18.93
N LEU A 106 -8.13 -0.89 18.39
CA LEU A 106 -7.36 -1.56 17.35
C LEU A 106 -7.62 -0.90 15.98
N GLY A 107 -6.54 -0.48 15.32
CA GLY A 107 -6.61 0.15 14.01
C GLY A 107 -5.71 -0.50 12.98
N ALA A 108 -6.29 -0.88 11.85
CA ALA A 108 -5.56 -1.29 10.66
C ALA A 108 -5.37 -0.08 9.73
N THR A 109 -4.12 0.32 9.49
CA THR A 109 -3.81 1.54 8.72
C THR A 109 -3.94 1.28 7.22
N THR A 110 -4.55 2.22 6.49
CA THR A 110 -4.57 2.21 5.00
C THR A 110 -3.20 2.63 4.46
N VAL A 111 -3.07 2.76 3.13
CA VAL A 111 -1.89 3.37 2.49
C VAL A 111 -1.62 4.76 3.07
N ALA A 112 -2.59 5.68 3.10
CA ALA A 112 -2.42 6.99 3.72
C ALA A 112 -1.99 6.94 5.19
N GLY A 113 -2.68 6.13 6.02
CA GLY A 113 -2.34 6.01 7.43
C GLY A 113 -0.92 5.45 7.65
N THR A 114 -0.54 4.46 6.84
CA THR A 114 0.77 3.81 6.88
C THR A 114 1.88 4.75 6.44
N MET A 115 1.67 5.54 5.37
CA MET A 115 2.61 6.56 4.93
C MET A 115 2.92 7.59 6.03
N ILE A 116 1.90 8.10 6.71
CA ILE A 116 2.08 9.04 7.83
C ILE A 116 2.94 8.40 8.93
N CYS A 117 2.58 7.19 9.35
CA CYS A 117 3.26 6.48 10.43
C CYS A 117 4.71 6.11 10.05
N ALA A 118 4.93 5.68 8.80
CA ALA A 118 6.25 5.38 8.25
C ALA A 118 7.13 6.64 8.24
N ALA A 119 6.61 7.78 7.77
CA ALA A 119 7.35 9.03 7.75
C ALA A 119 7.67 9.54 9.17
N LEU A 120 6.75 9.41 10.12
CA LEU A 120 7.02 9.71 11.54
C LEU A 120 8.12 8.83 12.10
N ALA A 121 8.18 7.58 11.65
CA ALA A 121 9.26 6.68 11.99
C ALA A 121 10.53 6.92 11.16
N GLY A 122 10.55 7.77 10.14
CA GLY A 122 11.72 7.91 9.25
C GLY A 122 11.96 6.70 8.34
N ILE A 123 10.90 5.98 7.98
CA ILE A 123 10.92 4.90 6.99
C ILE A 123 10.50 5.47 5.64
N GLU A 124 11.36 5.34 4.63
CA GLU A 124 11.20 6.00 3.34
C GLU A 124 10.57 5.10 2.25
N VAL A 125 10.52 3.78 2.47
CA VAL A 125 9.95 2.80 1.53
C VAL A 125 8.77 2.07 2.16
N PHE A 126 7.67 2.01 1.44
CA PHE A 126 6.44 1.32 1.84
C PHE A 126 5.97 0.40 0.70
N VAL A 127 5.64 -0.85 1.03
CA VAL A 127 5.09 -1.83 0.10
C VAL A 127 3.62 -2.10 0.40
N THR A 128 2.78 -2.10 -0.63
CA THR A 128 1.38 -2.54 -0.57
C THR A 128 1.04 -3.40 -1.81
N GLY A 129 -0.14 -4.00 -1.83
CA GLY A 129 -0.68 -4.61 -3.05
C GLY A 129 -0.98 -3.55 -4.11
N GLY A 130 -1.77 -2.53 -3.77
CA GLY A 130 -2.23 -1.51 -4.72
C GLY A 130 -2.73 -0.28 -3.98
N ILE A 131 -2.48 0.92 -4.50
CA ILE A 131 -2.96 2.15 -3.85
C ILE A 131 -4.47 2.32 -4.01
N GLY A 132 -5.10 3.12 -3.14
CA GLY A 132 -6.38 3.74 -3.46
C GLY A 132 -6.21 4.81 -4.54
N GLY A 133 -7.31 5.35 -5.03
CA GLY A 133 -7.29 6.33 -6.12
C GLY A 133 -8.63 7.00 -6.32
N VAL A 134 -8.85 7.51 -7.52
CA VAL A 134 -10.13 8.09 -7.93
C VAL A 134 -11.10 6.95 -8.23
N HIS A 135 -12.26 6.93 -7.58
CA HIS A 135 -13.27 5.91 -7.86
C HIS A 135 -13.98 6.19 -9.19
N ARG A 136 -14.49 5.13 -9.83
CA ARG A 136 -15.34 5.30 -11.02
C ARG A 136 -16.60 6.10 -10.65
N GLY A 137 -16.91 7.14 -11.42
CA GLY A 137 -18.00 8.09 -11.13
C GLY A 137 -17.64 9.23 -10.17
N ALA A 138 -16.36 9.39 -9.80
CA ALA A 138 -15.91 10.46 -8.93
C ALA A 138 -16.13 11.88 -9.48
N ALA A 139 -16.30 12.05 -10.79
CA ALA A 139 -16.67 13.35 -11.37
C ALA A 139 -17.99 13.91 -10.80
N GLN A 140 -18.87 13.03 -10.30
CA GLN A 140 -20.12 13.40 -9.65
C GLN A 140 -20.08 13.14 -8.13
N SER A 141 -19.51 12.01 -7.70
CA SER A 141 -19.56 11.59 -6.30
C SER A 141 -18.45 12.19 -5.42
N PHE A 142 -17.36 12.64 -6.03
CA PHE A 142 -16.13 13.09 -5.38
C PHE A 142 -15.51 12.00 -4.47
N ASP A 143 -15.79 10.72 -4.74
CA ASP A 143 -15.18 9.59 -4.03
C ASP A 143 -13.73 9.40 -4.50
N VAL A 144 -12.82 10.08 -3.81
CA VAL A 144 -11.38 10.07 -4.09
C VAL A 144 -10.63 9.65 -2.83
N SER A 145 -9.76 8.64 -2.96
CA SER A 145 -8.98 8.14 -1.84
C SER A 145 -8.07 9.21 -1.25
N ALA A 146 -8.04 9.29 0.09
CA ALA A 146 -7.07 10.11 0.82
C ALA A 146 -5.62 9.67 0.58
N ASP A 147 -5.38 8.47 0.04
CA ASP A 147 -4.05 7.99 -0.35
C ASP A 147 -3.39 8.95 -1.36
N LEU A 148 -4.13 9.50 -2.32
CA LEU A 148 -3.58 10.44 -3.31
C LEU A 148 -3.13 11.76 -2.67
N GLN A 149 -3.90 12.23 -1.69
CA GLN A 149 -3.55 13.42 -0.92
C GLN A 149 -2.37 13.18 0.01
N GLU A 150 -2.18 11.96 0.51
CA GLU A 150 -1.02 11.61 1.33
C GLU A 150 0.24 11.47 0.48
N LEU A 151 0.13 10.87 -0.71
CA LEU A 151 1.17 10.85 -1.73
C LEU A 151 1.63 12.27 -2.10
N ALA A 152 0.72 13.24 -2.18
CA ALA A 152 1.08 14.64 -2.44
C ALA A 152 1.91 15.31 -1.32
N LYS A 153 1.95 14.76 -0.10
CA LYS A 153 2.46 15.45 1.10
C LYS A 153 3.60 14.73 1.78
N THR A 154 3.57 13.40 1.79
CA THR A 154 4.44 12.60 2.64
C THR A 154 5.51 11.91 1.81
N SER A 155 6.77 12.23 2.11
CA SER A 155 7.97 11.68 1.46
C SER A 155 8.20 10.22 1.82
N VAL A 156 7.41 9.35 1.18
CA VAL A 156 7.53 7.89 1.21
C VAL A 156 7.36 7.37 -0.21
N ALA A 157 8.27 6.52 -0.67
CA ALA A 157 8.14 5.80 -1.92
C ALA A 157 7.22 4.59 -1.71
N VAL A 158 6.11 4.52 -2.46
CA VAL A 158 5.10 3.48 -2.35
C VAL A 158 5.24 2.51 -3.51
N VAL A 159 5.64 1.29 -3.23
CA VAL A 159 5.77 0.19 -4.21
C VAL A 159 4.47 -0.60 -4.25
N CYS A 160 3.84 -0.67 -5.43
CA CYS A 160 2.53 -1.27 -5.59
C CYS A 160 2.28 -1.78 -7.01
N ALA A 161 1.28 -2.65 -7.19
CA ALA A 161 0.82 -3.08 -8.51
C ALA A 161 -0.15 -2.06 -9.13
N GLY A 162 0.25 -0.79 -9.11
CA GLY A 162 -0.59 0.34 -9.48
C GLY A 162 -1.74 0.60 -8.51
N ALA A 163 -2.84 1.16 -9.00
CA ALA A 163 -4.07 1.37 -8.24
C ALA A 163 -4.99 0.16 -8.40
N LYS A 164 -5.81 -0.12 -7.37
CA LYS A 164 -6.75 -1.26 -7.39
C LYS A 164 -7.66 -1.19 -8.64
N SER A 165 -7.88 -2.32 -9.33
CA SER A 165 -8.61 -2.38 -10.62
C SER A 165 -10.07 -1.88 -10.59
N ILE A 166 -10.64 -1.79 -9.39
CA ILE A 166 -11.99 -1.27 -9.12
C ILE A 166 -12.09 0.27 -9.28
N LEU A 167 -10.96 0.95 -9.46
CA LEU A 167 -10.84 2.40 -9.55
C LEU A 167 -10.86 2.88 -11.00
N ASP A 168 -10.91 4.20 -11.17
CA ASP A 168 -10.66 4.86 -12.45
C ASP A 168 -9.16 5.17 -12.54
N LEU A 169 -8.43 4.39 -13.33
CA LEU A 169 -6.98 4.52 -13.44
C LEU A 169 -6.57 5.80 -14.18
N GLY A 170 -7.34 6.20 -15.20
CA GLY A 170 -7.08 7.43 -15.97
C GLY A 170 -7.19 8.65 -15.09
N LEU A 171 -8.33 8.80 -14.40
CA LEU A 171 -8.51 9.91 -13.45
C LEU A 171 -7.53 9.84 -12.28
N THR A 172 -7.10 8.65 -11.86
CA THR A 172 -6.07 8.52 -10.81
C THR A 172 -4.72 9.08 -11.26
N LEU A 173 -4.27 8.79 -12.48
CA LEU A 173 -3.01 9.31 -13.02
C LEU A 173 -3.09 10.85 -13.20
N GLU A 174 -4.17 11.37 -13.76
CA GLU A 174 -4.41 12.81 -13.90
C GLU A 174 -4.41 13.54 -12.54
N TYR A 175 -4.97 12.90 -11.50
CA TYR A 175 -4.98 13.45 -10.15
C TYR A 175 -3.57 13.49 -9.55
N LEU A 176 -2.77 12.44 -9.76
CA LEU A 176 -1.38 12.37 -9.31
C LEU A 176 -0.52 13.42 -10.02
N GLU A 177 -0.68 13.56 -11.33
CA GLU A 177 -0.04 14.61 -12.14
C GLU A 177 -0.36 16.00 -11.59
N THR A 178 -1.64 16.30 -11.38
CA THR A 178 -2.11 17.59 -10.85
C THR A 178 -1.46 17.94 -9.51
N HIS A 179 -1.17 16.94 -8.68
CA HIS A 179 -0.55 17.11 -7.36
C HIS A 179 0.97 16.93 -7.37
N GLY A 180 1.59 16.78 -8.55
CA GLY A 180 3.04 16.64 -8.69
C GLY A 180 3.60 15.36 -8.06
N VAL A 181 2.82 14.28 -7.99
CA VAL A 181 3.27 12.98 -7.50
C VAL A 181 3.81 12.17 -8.69
N PRO A 182 5.12 11.88 -8.74
CA PRO A 182 5.66 11.10 -9.85
C PRO A 182 5.22 9.65 -9.81
N VAL A 183 4.89 9.12 -10.98
CA VAL A 183 4.57 7.70 -11.22
C VAL A 183 5.70 7.06 -12.01
N LEU A 184 6.45 6.20 -11.34
CA LEU A 184 7.50 5.38 -11.92
C LEU A 184 6.93 4.01 -12.28
N SER A 185 7.25 3.46 -13.44
CA SER A 185 6.99 2.07 -13.79
C SER A 185 8.27 1.24 -13.76
N CYS A 186 8.14 -0.05 -13.42
CA CYS A 186 9.24 -1.00 -13.37
C CYS A 186 8.95 -2.20 -14.29
N GLY A 187 9.86 -2.48 -15.22
CA GLY A 187 9.81 -3.63 -16.14
C GLY A 187 8.86 -3.46 -17.34
N GLN A 188 8.15 -2.34 -17.44
CA GLN A 188 7.28 -1.97 -18.55
C GLN A 188 7.04 -0.46 -18.57
N ASP A 189 6.58 0.08 -19.69
CA ASP A 189 6.30 1.52 -19.81
C ASP A 189 5.02 1.94 -19.08
N ASN A 190 4.00 1.07 -19.12
CA ASN A 190 2.66 1.40 -18.66
C ASN A 190 2.50 1.19 -17.15
N PHE A 191 1.59 1.96 -16.56
CA PHE A 191 1.14 1.79 -15.19
C PHE A 191 0.47 0.41 -15.02
N ALA A 192 0.77 -0.30 -13.93
CA ALA A 192 0.16 -1.59 -13.64
C ALA A 192 -1.33 -1.44 -13.27
N ALA A 193 -2.13 -2.48 -13.53
CA ALA A 193 -3.56 -2.50 -13.29
C ALA A 193 -3.97 -3.62 -12.31
N PHE A 194 -3.21 -3.76 -11.22
CA PHE A 194 -3.44 -4.68 -10.12
C PHE A 194 -3.48 -6.15 -10.55
N TYR A 195 -4.65 -6.68 -10.94
CA TYR A 195 -4.80 -8.07 -11.41
C TYR A 195 -4.23 -8.30 -12.81
N THR A 196 -4.16 -7.25 -13.63
CA THR A 196 -3.56 -7.28 -14.97
C THR A 196 -2.23 -6.54 -14.96
N ARG A 197 -1.31 -7.00 -15.81
CA ARG A 197 0.03 -6.41 -15.90
C ARG A 197 0.01 -4.98 -16.41
N ASP A 198 -0.74 -4.74 -17.47
CA ASP A 198 -0.77 -3.49 -18.20
C ASP A 198 -2.10 -2.77 -17.91
N SER A 199 -2.14 -1.44 -17.86
CA SER A 199 -3.37 -0.65 -17.84
C SER A 199 -3.72 -0.05 -19.20
N GLY A 200 -2.78 -0.02 -20.15
CA GLY A 200 -2.84 0.77 -21.38
C GLY A 200 -2.50 2.25 -21.17
N LEU A 201 -2.24 2.68 -19.93
CA LEU A 201 -1.92 4.05 -19.56
C LEU A 201 -0.43 4.15 -19.23
N ARG A 202 0.26 5.14 -19.80
CA ARG A 202 1.70 5.32 -19.56
C ARG A 202 1.95 5.85 -18.15
N ALA A 203 3.02 5.37 -17.51
CA ALA A 203 3.61 6.06 -16.36
C ALA A 203 4.46 7.25 -16.84
N ASP A 204 4.87 8.13 -15.93
CA ASP A 204 5.68 9.30 -16.26
C ASP A 204 7.09 8.88 -16.73
N TYR A 205 7.67 7.92 -16.01
CA TYR A 205 9.02 7.43 -16.27
C TYR A 205 9.11 5.92 -16.03
N ARG A 206 9.88 5.23 -16.87
CA ARG A 206 10.26 3.83 -16.65
C ARG A 206 11.65 3.76 -16.03
N LEU A 207 11.76 3.15 -14.85
CA LEU A 207 13.02 2.91 -14.13
C LEU A 207 13.04 1.47 -13.62
N ASP A 208 13.76 0.59 -14.31
CA ASP A 208 13.75 -0.85 -14.05
C ASP A 208 14.73 -1.28 -12.96
N ASP A 209 15.78 -0.50 -12.74
CA ASP A 209 16.85 -0.80 -11.77
C ASP A 209 16.69 -0.01 -10.47
N ALA A 210 16.97 -0.68 -9.34
CA ALA A 210 16.79 -0.12 -8.00
C ALA A 210 17.69 1.10 -7.74
N ASP A 211 18.91 1.14 -8.28
CA ASP A 211 19.80 2.28 -8.10
C ASP A 211 19.29 3.50 -8.86
N ALA A 212 18.71 3.30 -10.05
CA ALA A 212 18.08 4.38 -10.80
C ALA A 212 16.84 4.94 -10.08
N GLN A 213 16.01 4.06 -9.52
CA GLN A 213 14.86 4.44 -8.70
C GLN A 213 15.31 5.24 -7.46
N ALA A 214 16.33 4.74 -6.73
CA ALA A 214 16.87 5.41 -5.56
C ALA A 214 17.44 6.80 -5.88
N ARG A 215 18.22 6.93 -6.96
CA ARG A 215 18.74 8.23 -7.42
C ARG A 215 17.61 9.22 -7.75
N PHE A 216 16.55 8.77 -8.43
CA PHE A 216 15.39 9.61 -8.72
C PHE A 216 14.74 10.13 -7.42
N ILE A 217 14.47 9.22 -6.48
CA ILE A 217 13.82 9.55 -5.20
C ILE A 217 14.68 10.49 -4.37
N ARG A 218 15.99 10.23 -4.25
CA ARG A 218 16.94 11.09 -3.56
C ARG A 218 16.99 12.48 -4.19
N THR A 219 17.04 12.56 -5.52
CA THR A 219 17.03 13.84 -6.26
C THR A 219 15.76 14.64 -5.97
N LYS A 220 14.59 14.00 -6.02
CA LYS A 220 13.30 14.65 -5.70
C LYS A 220 13.34 15.29 -4.32
N TRP A 221 13.72 14.51 -3.30
CA TRP A 221 13.70 15.00 -1.92
C TRP A 221 14.84 15.98 -1.62
N SER A 222 16.01 15.87 -2.26
CA SER A 222 17.10 16.84 -2.11
C SER A 222 16.79 18.20 -2.75
N LEU A 223 15.94 18.23 -3.79
CA LEU A 223 15.42 19.47 -4.37
C LEU A 223 14.37 20.16 -3.46
N GLY A 224 14.03 19.57 -2.32
CA GLY A 224 12.99 20.10 -1.42
C GLY A 224 11.56 19.83 -1.90
N LEU A 225 11.38 19.00 -2.93
CA LEU A 225 10.06 18.63 -3.43
C LEU A 225 9.45 17.58 -2.51
N ALA A 226 8.66 18.03 -1.53
CA ALA A 226 7.92 17.17 -0.61
C ALA A 226 6.92 16.26 -1.36
N GLY A 227 6.42 15.23 -0.68
CA GLY A 227 5.53 14.22 -1.28
C GLY A 227 6.26 12.96 -1.72
N GLY A 228 5.47 11.90 -1.87
CA GLY A 228 5.90 10.55 -2.19
C GLY A 228 6.20 10.35 -3.66
N VAL A 229 6.43 9.08 -4.00
CA VAL A 229 6.64 8.56 -5.34
C VAL A 229 5.88 7.25 -5.45
N VAL A 230 5.12 7.05 -6.52
CA VAL A 230 4.49 5.76 -6.80
C VAL A 230 5.45 4.95 -7.66
N LEU A 231 5.88 3.77 -7.19
CA LEU A 231 6.62 2.80 -7.98
C LEU A 231 5.69 1.65 -8.36
N SER A 232 5.23 1.67 -9.61
CA SER A 232 4.28 0.74 -10.19
C SER A 232 5.00 -0.50 -10.73
N THR A 233 4.73 -1.66 -10.11
CA THR A 233 5.31 -2.96 -10.44
C THR A 233 4.23 -3.91 -10.97
N PRO A 234 4.32 -4.39 -12.23
CA PRO A 234 3.29 -5.27 -12.77
C PRO A 234 3.25 -6.59 -12.01
N VAL A 235 2.05 -7.12 -11.80
CA VAL A 235 1.85 -8.49 -11.29
C VAL A 235 2.70 -9.50 -12.07
N PRO A 236 3.34 -10.50 -11.44
CA PRO A 236 4.09 -11.52 -12.16
C PRO A 236 3.26 -12.17 -13.27
N GLU A 237 3.87 -12.42 -14.42
CA GLU A 237 3.17 -12.93 -15.62
C GLU A 237 2.39 -14.22 -15.34
N ALA A 238 2.99 -15.17 -14.62
CA ALA A 238 2.36 -16.43 -14.25
C ALA A 238 1.14 -16.27 -13.31
N ALA A 239 0.98 -15.11 -12.68
CA ALA A 239 -0.11 -14.81 -11.76
C ALA A 239 -1.13 -13.80 -12.32
N ALA A 240 -0.88 -13.25 -13.51
CA ALA A 240 -1.75 -12.26 -14.13
C ALA A 240 -3.09 -12.86 -14.55
N MET A 241 -4.16 -12.07 -14.40
CA MET A 241 -5.49 -12.48 -14.86
C MET A 241 -5.75 -11.98 -16.29
N PRO A 242 -6.59 -12.68 -17.08
CA PRO A 242 -7.06 -12.17 -18.36
C PRO A 242 -7.83 -10.86 -18.18
N ARG A 243 -7.51 -9.83 -18.97
CA ARG A 243 -8.13 -8.51 -18.87
C ARG A 243 -9.65 -8.56 -19.02
N GLU A 244 -10.12 -9.12 -20.12
CA GLU A 244 -11.55 -9.17 -20.44
C GLU A 244 -12.36 -9.85 -19.32
N GLU A 245 -11.79 -10.91 -18.73
CA GLU A 245 -12.40 -11.63 -17.62
C GLU A 245 -12.52 -10.74 -16.37
N ILE A 246 -11.41 -10.12 -15.93
CA ILE A 246 -11.40 -9.35 -14.68
C ILE A 246 -12.15 -8.03 -14.80
N ASP A 247 -12.18 -7.41 -15.98
CA ASP A 247 -12.94 -6.19 -16.24
C ASP A 247 -14.44 -6.49 -16.14
N ALA A 248 -14.93 -7.55 -16.78
CA ALA A 248 -16.33 -7.97 -16.69
C ALA A 248 -16.76 -8.29 -15.24
N ILE A 249 -15.91 -8.99 -14.48
CA ILE A 249 -16.16 -9.31 -13.08
C ILE A 249 -16.17 -8.04 -12.21
N THR A 250 -15.27 -7.10 -12.49
CA THR A 250 -15.19 -5.81 -11.78
C THR A 250 -16.45 -4.98 -12.03
N ASP A 251 -16.92 -4.91 -13.28
CA ASP A 251 -18.14 -4.19 -13.65
C ASP A 251 -19.37 -4.80 -12.99
N GLN A 252 -19.47 -6.13 -12.95
CA GLN A 252 -20.53 -6.82 -12.22
C GLN A 252 -20.49 -6.46 -10.73
N ALA A 253 -19.33 -6.54 -10.08
CA ALA A 253 -19.20 -6.24 -8.65
C ALA A 253 -19.55 -4.79 -8.32
N LEU A 254 -19.18 -3.84 -9.19
CA LEU A 254 -19.53 -2.42 -9.06
C LEU A 254 -21.05 -2.19 -9.18
N ALA A 255 -21.70 -2.83 -10.14
CA ALA A 255 -23.15 -2.75 -10.30
C ALA A 255 -23.89 -3.31 -9.07
N GLU A 256 -23.42 -4.42 -8.52
CA GLU A 256 -23.99 -5.01 -7.30
C GLU A 256 -23.76 -4.14 -6.06
N ALA A 257 -22.59 -3.50 -5.93
CA ALA A 257 -22.32 -2.55 -4.85
C ALA A 257 -23.28 -1.35 -4.89
N ALA A 258 -23.51 -0.81 -6.09
CA ALA A 258 -24.43 0.30 -6.31
C ALA A 258 -25.89 -0.09 -5.99
N ALA A 259 -26.33 -1.27 -6.46
CA ALA A 259 -27.68 -1.78 -6.17
C ALA A 259 -27.94 -2.00 -4.67
N GLN A 260 -26.89 -2.32 -3.90
CA GLN A 260 -26.95 -2.50 -2.45
C GLN A 260 -26.70 -1.20 -1.65
N GLY A 261 -26.43 -0.08 -2.32
CA GLY A 261 -26.13 1.19 -1.66
C GLY A 261 -24.82 1.19 -0.85
N ILE A 262 -23.86 0.33 -1.20
CA ILE A 262 -22.55 0.30 -0.54
C ILE A 262 -21.76 1.54 -0.94
N ALA A 263 -21.36 2.35 0.05
CA ALA A 263 -20.71 3.64 -0.19
C ALA A 263 -19.51 3.89 0.76
N GLY A 264 -18.63 4.82 0.35
CA GLY A 264 -17.48 5.25 1.12
C GLY A 264 -16.52 4.11 1.50
N LYS A 265 -16.09 4.07 2.76
CA LYS A 265 -15.02 3.14 3.21
C LYS A 265 -15.35 1.65 3.06
N ALA A 266 -16.64 1.31 2.92
CA ALA A 266 -17.15 -0.05 2.76
C ALA A 266 -17.04 -0.58 1.31
N VAL A 267 -16.86 0.28 0.32
CA VAL A 267 -16.84 -0.10 -1.11
C VAL A 267 -15.68 -1.04 -1.44
N THR A 268 -14.44 -0.67 -1.11
CA THR A 268 -13.27 -1.51 -1.46
C THR A 268 -13.32 -2.91 -0.83
N PRO A 269 -13.58 -3.09 0.48
CA PRO A 269 -13.68 -4.44 1.06
C PRO A 269 -14.79 -5.28 0.43
N PHE A 270 -15.95 -4.69 0.15
CA PHE A 270 -17.04 -5.37 -0.54
C PHE A 270 -16.61 -5.84 -1.93
N LEU A 271 -16.03 -4.97 -2.74
CA LEU A 271 -15.65 -5.29 -4.12
C LEU A 271 -14.56 -6.38 -4.16
N LEU A 272 -13.54 -6.31 -3.30
CA LEU A 272 -12.51 -7.34 -3.25
C LEU A 272 -13.08 -8.70 -2.84
N SER A 273 -13.98 -8.72 -1.85
CA SER A 273 -14.68 -9.95 -1.43
C SER A 273 -15.54 -10.52 -2.56
N ARG A 274 -16.27 -9.66 -3.27
CA ARG A 274 -17.13 -10.09 -4.38
C ARG A 274 -16.34 -10.61 -5.57
N ILE A 275 -15.26 -9.93 -5.97
CA ILE A 275 -14.37 -10.39 -7.05
C ILE A 275 -13.71 -11.73 -6.67
N LYS A 276 -13.30 -11.92 -5.40
CA LYS A 276 -12.83 -13.23 -4.91
C LYS A 276 -13.89 -14.31 -5.12
N ALA A 277 -15.14 -14.05 -4.73
CA ALA A 277 -16.22 -15.03 -4.88
C ALA A 277 -16.47 -15.37 -6.37
N LEU A 278 -16.54 -14.36 -7.24
CA LEU A 278 -16.80 -14.53 -8.67
C LEU A 278 -15.66 -15.26 -9.42
N THR A 279 -14.43 -15.13 -8.94
CA THR A 279 -13.24 -15.77 -9.56
C THR A 279 -12.91 -17.14 -8.96
N GLY A 280 -13.67 -17.61 -7.97
CA GLY A 280 -13.36 -18.83 -7.22
C GLY A 280 -12.04 -18.74 -6.45
N GLY A 281 -11.64 -17.53 -6.02
CA GLY A 281 -10.40 -17.29 -5.28
C GLY A 281 -9.16 -17.00 -6.13
N ARG A 282 -9.23 -17.07 -7.47
CA ARG A 282 -8.09 -16.75 -8.34
C ARG A 282 -7.60 -15.30 -8.15
N SER A 283 -8.51 -14.34 -7.98
CA SER A 283 -8.10 -12.94 -7.72
C SER A 283 -7.33 -12.78 -6.41
N LEU A 284 -7.65 -13.56 -5.38
CA LEU A 284 -6.89 -13.57 -4.12
C LEU A 284 -5.49 -14.14 -4.33
N ALA A 285 -5.36 -15.25 -5.08
CA ALA A 285 -4.05 -15.81 -5.41
C ALA A 285 -3.18 -14.81 -6.19
N THR A 286 -3.76 -14.09 -7.15
CA THR A 286 -3.10 -12.99 -7.87
C THR A 286 -2.69 -11.85 -6.92
N ASN A 287 -3.57 -11.45 -6.00
CA ASN A 287 -3.29 -10.41 -5.01
C ASN A 287 -2.13 -10.79 -4.06
N ILE A 288 -2.05 -12.06 -3.67
CA ILE A 288 -0.94 -12.60 -2.87
C ILE A 288 0.37 -12.59 -3.69
N ALA A 289 0.32 -12.99 -4.95
CA ALA A 289 1.49 -13.02 -5.81
C ALA A 289 2.06 -11.61 -6.07
N LEU A 290 1.20 -10.63 -6.36
CA LEU A 290 1.64 -9.25 -6.58
C LEU A 290 2.21 -8.61 -5.31
N VAL A 291 1.63 -8.83 -4.11
CA VAL A 291 2.17 -8.18 -2.90
C VAL A 291 3.54 -8.73 -2.53
N LYS A 292 3.77 -10.04 -2.76
CA LYS A 292 5.09 -10.66 -2.58
C LYS A 292 6.10 -10.11 -3.58
N HIS A 293 5.71 -9.94 -4.84
CA HIS A 293 6.58 -9.33 -5.84
C HIS A 293 6.92 -7.86 -5.50
N ASN A 294 5.93 -7.07 -5.07
CA ASN A 294 6.13 -5.69 -4.64
C ASN A 294 7.07 -5.62 -3.43
N ALA A 295 7.01 -6.60 -2.53
CA ALA A 295 7.89 -6.70 -1.37
C ALA A 295 9.36 -6.96 -1.74
N GLU A 296 9.60 -7.80 -2.76
CA GLU A 296 10.95 -8.00 -3.31
C GLU A 296 11.50 -6.72 -3.93
N VAL A 297 10.69 -6.01 -4.74
CA VAL A 297 11.10 -4.74 -5.36
C VAL A 297 11.34 -3.67 -4.29
N GLY A 298 10.44 -3.54 -3.31
CA GLY A 298 10.57 -2.57 -2.21
C GLY A 298 11.78 -2.82 -1.33
N ALA A 299 12.13 -4.07 -1.04
CA ALA A 299 13.35 -4.39 -0.30
C ALA A 299 14.61 -3.97 -1.07
N ARG A 300 14.67 -4.23 -2.39
CA ARG A 300 15.78 -3.79 -3.24
C ARG A 300 15.88 -2.27 -3.30
N LEU A 301 14.76 -1.58 -3.43
CA LEU A 301 14.72 -0.11 -3.41
C LEU A 301 15.22 0.44 -2.08
N ALA A 302 14.81 -0.14 -0.94
CA ALA A 302 15.23 0.31 0.38
C ALA A 302 16.74 0.12 0.60
N LEU A 303 17.32 -0.96 0.09
CA LEU A 303 18.76 -1.19 0.09
C LEU A 303 19.50 -0.17 -0.78
N ALA A 304 19.01 0.09 -1.99
CA ALA A 304 19.61 1.08 -2.89
C ALA A 304 19.55 2.50 -2.29
N LEU A 305 18.43 2.88 -1.66
CA LEU A 305 18.28 4.17 -0.98
C LEU A 305 19.21 4.32 0.23
N ALA A 306 19.59 3.24 0.90
CA ALA A 306 20.54 3.29 2.01
C ALA A 306 21.98 3.59 1.54
N CYS A 307 22.27 3.42 0.25
CA CYS A 307 23.59 3.62 -0.35
C CYS A 307 23.79 4.99 -1.03
N VAL A 308 22.74 5.82 -1.14
CA VAL A 308 22.72 7.08 -1.92
C VAL A 308 22.28 8.25 -1.07
#